data_AF-A0A660UHA8-F1
#
_entry.id   AF-A0A660UHA8-F1
#
_cell.length_a   1.000
_cell.length_b   1.000
_cell.length_c   1.000
_cell.angle_alpha   90.00
_cell.angle_beta   90.00
_cell.angle_gamma   90.00
#
_symmetry.space_group_name_H-M   'P 1'
#
loop_
_entity.id
_entity.type
_entity.pdbx_description
1 polymer ?
#
loop_
_entity_poly.entity_id
_entity_poly.type
_entity_poly.pdbx_seq_one_letter_code
_entity_poly.pdbx_strand_id
1 'polypeptide(L)' 'MDNKISTHAKEELIQVLKVQYRKSSKMEKSQILNQFIAVSRYHRKHAIRLLNGKSDDKNNQR' A
#
# COMPACT_ATOMS: atom_id res chain seq x y z
N MET A 1 -19.27 6.86 13.32
CA MET A 1 -18.99 6.27 11.98
C MET A 1 -17.53 5.88 11.96
N ASP A 2 -17.28 4.78 12.64
CA ASP A 2 -15.97 4.19 12.84
C ASP A 2 -15.69 3.43 11.54
N ASN A 3 -15.09 4.14 10.58
CA ASN A 3 -14.66 3.61 9.30
C ASN A 3 -13.47 2.66 9.51
N LYS A 4 -13.67 1.60 10.31
CA LYS A 4 -12.80 0.45 10.36
C LYS A 4 -12.97 -0.26 9.03
N ILE A 5 -12.20 0.17 8.04
CA ILE A 5 -11.90 -0.67 6.89
C ILE A 5 -11.30 -1.94 7.51
N SER A 6 -12.09 -3.03 7.50
CA SER A 6 -11.66 -4.33 7.98
C SER A 6 -10.32 -4.68 7.34
N THR A 7 -9.44 -5.35 8.09
CA THR A 7 -8.10 -5.75 7.62
C THR A 7 -8.15 -6.42 6.24
N HIS A 8 -9.18 -7.23 5.99
CA HIS A 8 -9.45 -7.86 4.70
C HIS A 8 -9.65 -6.86 3.55
N ALA A 9 -10.48 -5.83 3.74
CA ALA A 9 -10.72 -4.82 2.71
C ALA A 9 -9.47 -3.97 2.42
N LYS A 10 -8.59 -3.77 3.42
CA LYS A 10 -7.28 -3.14 3.21
C LYS A 10 -6.36 -4.03 2.39
N GLU A 11 -6.35 -5.33 2.64
CA GLU A 11 -5.54 -6.29 1.90
C GLU A 11 -5.97 -6.38 0.43
N GLU A 12 -7.27 -6.44 0.16
CA GLU A 12 -7.80 -6.41 -1.21
C GLU A 12 -7.40 -5.13 -1.95
N LEU A 13 -7.52 -3.97 -1.29
CA LEU A 13 -7.07 -2.69 -1.84
C LEU A 13 -5.56 -2.72 -2.15
N ILE A 14 -4.74 -3.25 -1.25
CA ILE A 14 -3.29 -3.38 -1.45
C ILE A 14 -2.99 -4.31 -2.62
N GLN A 15 -3.70 -5.44 -2.79
CA GLN A 15 -3.48 -6.36 -3.90
C GLN A 15 -3.78 -5.71 -5.25
N VAL A 16 -4.89 -4.98 -5.36
CA VAL A 16 -5.25 -4.24 -6.59
C VAL A 16 -4.19 -3.18 -6.90
N LEU A 17 -3.81 -2.39 -5.89
CA LEU A 17 -2.77 -1.37 -6.04
C LEU A 17 -1.41 -1.97 -6.39
N LYS A 18 -1.08 -3.15 -5.87
CA LYS A 18 0.17 -3.88 -6.18
C LYS A 18 0.24 -4.27 -7.65
N VAL A 19 -0.86 -4.74 -8.22
CA VAL A 19 -0.92 -5.07 -9.65
C VAL A 19 -0.76 -3.81 -10.50
N GLN A 20 -1.47 -2.72 -10.16
CA GLN A 20 -1.30 -1.45 -10.87
C GLN A 20 0.11 -0.89 -10.73
N TYR A 21 0.68 -0.87 -9.52
CA TYR A 21 2.02 -0.37 -9.21
C TYR A 21 3.11 -1.15 -9.96
N ARG A 22 2.92 -2.45 -10.19
CA ARG A 22 3.86 -3.24 -11.01
C ARG A 22 3.78 -2.91 -12.50
N LYS A 23 2.59 -2.60 -13.01
CA LYS A 23 2.34 -2.30 -14.43
C LYS A 23 2.61 -0.84 -14.81
N SER A 24 2.60 0.08 -13.83
CA SER A 24 2.78 1.51 -14.07
C SER A 24 4.24 1.91 -14.30
N SER A 25 4.43 3.05 -14.96
CA SER A 25 5.73 3.70 -15.15
C SER A 25 6.24 4.33 -13.84
N LYS A 26 7.51 4.76 -13.81
CA LYS A 26 8.14 5.35 -12.60
C LYS A 26 7.39 6.60 -12.08
N MET A 27 6.80 7.39 -12.97
CA MET A 27 6.02 8.58 -12.62
C MET A 27 4.68 8.19 -11.99
N GLU A 28 3.93 7.30 -12.64
CA GLU A 28 2.63 6.80 -12.15
C GLU A 28 2.78 6.07 -10.80
N LYS A 29 3.85 5.29 -10.63
CA LYS A 29 4.18 4.66 -9.33
C LYS A 29 4.28 5.67 -8.20
N SER A 30 4.84 6.85 -8.46
CA SER A 30 4.99 7.90 -7.45
C SER A 30 3.65 8.53 -7.08
N GLN A 31 2.73 8.67 -8.04
CA GLN A 31 1.38 9.18 -7.82
C GLN A 31 0.54 8.17 -7.03
N ILE A 32 0.54 6.89 -7.44
CA ILE A 32 -0.15 5.79 -6.74
C ILE A 32 0.34 5.71 -5.29
N LEU A 33 1.65 5.82 -5.08
CA LEU A 33 2.26 5.79 -3.76
C LEU A 33 1.83 6.97 -2.88
N ASN A 34 1.76 8.19 -3.43
CA ASN A 34 1.30 9.36 -2.68
C ASN A 34 -0.18 9.22 -2.27
N GLN A 35 -1.04 8.76 -3.17
CA GLN A 35 -2.46 8.52 -2.86
C GLN A 35 -2.62 7.43 -1.79
N PHE A 36 -1.86 6.34 -1.89
CA PHE A 36 -1.91 5.27 -0.90
C PHE A 36 -1.47 5.71 0.50
N ILE A 37 -0.42 6.53 0.59
CA ILE A 37 0.05 7.11 1.85
C ILE A 37 -1.01 8.03 2.46
N ALA A 38 -1.62 8.89 1.64
CA ALA A 38 -2.65 9.83 2.08
C ALA A 38 -3.89 9.11 2.65
N VAL A 39 -4.30 8.00 2.03
CA VAL A 39 -5.49 7.23 2.43
C VAL A 39 -5.20 6.28 3.59
N SER A 40 -4.04 5.61 3.59
CA SER A 40 -3.75 4.51 4.53
C SER A 40 -2.85 4.91 5.71
N ARG A 41 -2.35 6.16 5.75
CA ARG A 41 -1.40 6.69 6.76
C ARG A 41 -0.10 5.88 6.92
N TYR A 42 0.21 4.99 5.98
CA TYR A 42 1.49 4.27 5.98
C TYR A 42 2.63 5.19 5.58
N HIS A 43 3.79 5.01 6.20
CA HIS A 43 5.00 5.69 5.74
C HIS A 43 5.41 5.21 4.34
N ARG A 44 5.95 6.13 3.53
CA ARG A 44 6.41 5.86 2.16
C ARG A 44 7.28 4.61 2.03
N LYS A 45 8.21 4.40 2.97
CA LYS A 45 9.09 3.23 3.03
C LYS A 45 8.30 1.92 3.17
N HIS A 46 7.30 1.92 4.05
CA HIS A 46 6.46 0.76 4.31
C HIS A 46 5.54 0.46 3.11
N ALA A 47 4.94 1.51 2.53
CA ALA A 47 4.13 1.39 1.32
C ALA A 47 4.91 0.83 0.13
N ILE A 48 6.14 1.32 -0.12
CA ILE A 48 7.01 0.76 -1.17
C ILE A 48 7.32 -0.72 -0.91
N ARG A 49 7.58 -1.10 0.34
CA ARG A 49 7.88 -2.49 0.72
C ARG A 49 6.69 -3.42 0.47
N LEU A 50 5.49 -2.98 0.88
CA LEU A 50 4.22 -3.67 0.60
C LEU A 50 3.98 -3.86 -0.91
N LEU A 51 4.13 -2.79 -1.69
CA LEU A 51 3.85 -2.79 -3.13
C LEU A 51 4.94 -3.52 -3.96
N ASN A 52 6.20 -3.50 -3.54
CA ASN A 52 7.26 -4.24 -4.22
C ASN A 52 7.24 -5.75 -3.91
N GLY A 53 6.47 -6.21 -2.91
CA GLY A 53 6.40 -7.63 -2.56
C GLY A 53 7.70 -8.20 -2.00
N LYS A 54 8.62 -7.35 -1.53
CA LYS A 54 9.73 -7.79 -0.68
C LYS A 54 9.15 -8.03 0.71
N SER A 55 8.57 -9.22 0.86
CA SER A 55 8.14 -9.82 2.12
C SER A 55 9.36 -10.02 3.01
N ASP A 56 9.84 -8.95 3.61
CA ASP A 56 10.48 -9.09 4.91
C ASP A 56 9.32 -9.02 5.91
N ASP A 57 8.77 -10.21 6.16
CA ASP A 57 7.87 -10.49 7.26
C ASP A 57 8.52 -9.97 8.55
N LYS A 58 7.70 -9.61 9.54
CA LYS A 58 8.02 -9.00 10.83
C LYS A 58 8.10 -7.46 10.85
N ASN A 59 7.42 -6.94 11.87
CA ASN A 59 7.51 -5.60 12.43
C ASN A 59 6.74 -4.48 11.71
N ASN A 60 5.47 -4.31 12.08
CA ASN A 60 4.97 -3.10 12.75
C ASN A 60 3.43 -3.00 12.62
N GLN A 61 2.71 -3.79 13.42
CA GLN A 61 1.35 -3.44 13.85
C GLN A 61 1.43 -3.23 15.37
N ARG A 62 1.80 -2.02 15.77
CA ARG A 62 1.61 -1.48 17.12
C ARG A 62 1.13 -0.05 16.98
#